data_AF-A0A850XCS7-F1
#
_entry.id   AF-A0A850XCS7-F1
#
_cell.length_a   1.000
_cell.length_b   1.000
_cell.length_c   1.000
_cell.angle_alpha   90.00
_cell.angle_beta   90.00
_cell.angle_gamma   90.00
#
_symmetry.space_group_name_H-M   'P 1'
#
loop_
_entity.id
_entity.type
_entity.pdbx_description
1 polymer ?
#
loop_
_entity_poly.entity_id
_entity_poly.type
_entity_poly.pdbx_seq_one_letter_code
_entity_poly.pdbx_strand_id
1 'polypeptide(L)'
;CEVALGEFLKEIKKNPSSVKFAEMANILVIHCQAADDLIQLTAMCWMREFIQLAGRVMLPYSSGILTAVLPCLSYDDRKKNIKEVANVCNQSLMKLVIPEDDEMDETKQSMTLLAEPTSEESLSKPEAASSGESGLDVTALNQPLSFPCSSERIPVTLNLDGIVQVLDCHLHDTSIGMMTRIAVLKWLYHLYIKTPRKMFRHADSLFPILLRTLSDESDEVILKDLEVLAEIASSPAGQTEGHGPSDGSDARPSPVELHVPGRAGQLSSSGTKGLECSPSTPTMNSYFYKFMINLLKRFSSERKLLETRGAFIIRQLCLLLNAENIFHSMADILLREEDLKFASTMVHTLNTILLTSSELFQLRNQLKDLKTPESRNLFCCLYRSWCHNPVTTVSLCFLTQNYKHAYDLIQKLYPLGV
;
A
#
# COMPACT_ATOMS: atom_id res chain seq x y z
N CYS A 1 7.56 43.92 11.85
CA CYS A 1 7.26 42.53 12.29
C CYS A 1 8.02 41.47 11.50
N GLU A 2 8.06 41.52 10.15
CA GLU A 2 8.81 40.54 9.35
C GLU A 2 10.30 40.41 9.70
N VAL A 3 10.99 41.54 9.96
CA VAL A 3 12.42 41.52 10.35
C VAL A 3 12.63 40.77 11.68
N ALA A 4 11.79 41.03 12.68
CA ALA A 4 11.86 40.36 13.98
C ALA A 4 11.52 38.86 13.89
N LEU A 5 10.55 38.50 13.05
CA LEU A 5 10.23 37.10 12.73
C LEU A 5 11.41 36.42 12.03
N GLY A 6 12.06 37.09 11.07
CA GLY A 6 13.26 36.59 10.41
C GLY A 6 14.44 36.40 11.35
N GLU A 7 14.64 37.30 12.32
CA GLU A 7 15.67 37.18 13.36
C GLU A 7 15.37 36.06 14.33
N PHE A 8 14.11 35.91 14.75
CA PHE A 8 13.69 34.79 15.61
C PHE A 8 13.92 33.44 14.92
N LEU A 9 13.60 33.33 13.63
CA LEU A 9 13.88 32.12 12.85
C LEU A 9 15.39 31.85 12.74
N LYS A 10 16.22 32.89 12.59
CA LYS A 10 17.69 32.73 12.61
C LYS A 10 18.19 32.22 13.96
N GLU A 11 17.63 32.71 15.06
CA GLU A 11 18.01 32.25 16.40
C GLU A 11 17.56 30.80 16.65
N ILE A 12 16.37 30.41 16.19
CA ILE A 12 15.90 29.01 16.18
C ILE A 12 16.86 28.11 15.40
N LYS A 13 17.32 28.55 14.22
CA LYS A 13 18.29 27.81 13.40
C LYS A 13 19.62 27.63 14.12
N LYS A 14 20.02 28.60 14.94
CA LYS A 14 21.27 28.58 15.70
C LYS A 14 21.17 27.67 16.93
N ASN A 15 20.03 27.66 17.61
CA ASN A 15 19.80 26.95 18.87
C ASN A 15 18.48 26.14 18.83
N PRO A 16 18.38 25.06 18.04
CA PRO A 16 17.13 24.32 17.87
C PRO A 16 16.69 23.55 19.12
N SER A 17 17.61 23.25 20.05
CA SER A 17 17.33 22.45 21.26
C SER A 17 16.47 23.16 22.31
N SER A 18 16.35 24.48 22.28
CA SER A 18 15.52 25.26 23.22
C SER A 18 14.09 25.49 22.72
N VAL A 19 13.76 25.01 21.52
CA VAL A 19 12.53 25.36 20.82
C VAL A 19 11.44 24.33 21.06
N LYS A 20 10.29 24.80 21.56
CA LYS A 20 9.09 23.98 21.71
C LYS A 20 8.36 23.82 20.37
N PHE A 21 8.91 23.00 19.48
CA PHE A 21 8.35 22.75 18.15
C PHE A 21 6.87 22.32 18.18
N ALA A 22 6.47 21.58 19.22
CA ALA A 22 5.09 21.12 19.43
C ALA A 22 4.04 22.25 19.46
N GLU A 23 4.20 23.18 20.40
CA GLU A 23 3.26 24.29 20.62
C GLU A 23 3.23 25.20 19.39
N MET A 24 4.40 25.46 18.82
CA MET A 24 4.55 26.32 17.64
C MET A 24 3.99 25.68 16.37
N ALA A 25 4.11 24.36 16.19
CA ALA A 25 3.56 23.66 15.03
C ALA A 25 2.03 23.82 14.97
N ASN A 26 1.33 23.69 16.10
CA ASN A 26 -0.13 23.86 16.15
C ASN A 26 -0.57 25.28 15.77
N ILE A 27 0.16 26.30 16.22
CA ILE A 27 -0.09 27.70 15.84
C ILE A 27 0.11 27.87 14.33
N LEU A 28 1.21 27.34 13.78
CA LEU A 28 1.50 27.41 12.35
C LEU A 28 0.47 26.67 11.51
N VAL A 29 -0.04 25.51 11.96
CA VAL A 29 -1.11 24.76 11.27
C VAL A 29 -2.35 25.63 11.05
N ILE A 30 -2.77 26.40 12.07
CA ILE A 30 -3.91 27.32 11.96
C ILE A 30 -3.61 28.43 10.94
N HIS A 31 -2.43 29.05 11.01
CA HIS A 31 -2.09 30.17 10.12
C HIS A 31 -1.75 29.75 8.69
N CYS A 32 -1.37 28.49 8.44
CA CYS A 32 -1.21 27.93 7.10
C CYS A 32 -2.53 27.85 6.31
N GLN A 33 -3.67 28.05 6.97
CA GLN A 33 -5.00 28.16 6.36
C GLN A 33 -5.61 29.55 6.55
N ALA A 34 -4.80 30.57 6.86
CA ALA A 34 -5.28 31.95 6.97
C ALA A 34 -5.82 32.45 5.62
N ALA A 35 -6.85 33.30 5.67
CA ALA A 35 -7.42 33.94 4.48
C ALA A 35 -6.48 34.98 3.86
N ASP A 36 -5.60 35.57 4.66
CA ASP A 36 -4.57 36.51 4.19
C ASP A 36 -3.37 35.76 3.61
N ASP A 37 -3.05 36.04 2.35
CA ASP A 37 -2.02 35.33 1.59
C ASP A 37 -0.61 35.53 2.15
N LEU A 38 -0.31 36.70 2.75
CA LEU A 38 0.99 36.97 3.33
C LEU A 38 1.16 36.21 4.65
N ILE A 39 0.14 36.18 5.50
CA ILE A 39 0.11 35.37 6.72
C ILE A 39 0.25 33.89 6.36
N GLN A 40 -0.54 33.43 5.38
CA GLN A 40 -0.51 32.04 4.92
C GLN A 40 0.87 31.65 4.39
N LEU A 41 1.46 32.47 3.50
CA LEU A 41 2.78 32.21 2.94
C LEU A 41 3.87 32.20 4.01
N THR A 42 3.81 33.15 4.96
CA THR A 42 4.77 33.23 6.06
C THR A 42 4.68 32.00 6.94
N ALA A 43 3.47 31.61 7.35
CA ALA A 43 3.25 30.40 8.16
C ALA A 43 3.73 29.15 7.43
N MET A 44 3.45 29.03 6.13
CA MET A 44 3.90 27.91 5.29
C MET A 44 5.43 27.85 5.17
N CYS A 45 6.09 29.00 5.02
CA CYS A 45 7.56 29.08 5.03
C CYS A 45 8.13 28.63 6.37
N TRP A 46 7.53 29.05 7.48
CA TRP A 46 7.96 28.63 8.81
C TRP A 46 7.76 27.13 9.04
N MET A 47 6.61 26.59 8.62
CA MET A 47 6.34 25.16 8.68
C MET A 47 7.40 24.36 7.93
N ARG A 48 7.81 24.82 6.73
CA ARG A 48 8.91 24.22 5.96
C ARG A 48 10.20 24.15 6.77
N GLU A 49 10.61 25.28 7.34
CA GLU A 49 11.86 25.37 8.11
C GLU A 49 11.80 24.51 9.36
N PHE A 50 10.63 24.43 10.01
CA PHE A 50 10.43 23.61 11.20
C PHE A 50 10.59 22.12 10.88
N ILE A 51 9.99 21.65 9.77
CA ILE A 51 10.16 20.28 9.29
C ILE A 51 11.64 19.98 8.99
N GLN A 52 12.37 20.93 8.39
CA GLN A 52 13.79 20.76 8.07
C GLN A 52 14.70 20.73 9.31
N LEU A 53 14.41 21.56 10.33
CA LEU A 53 15.25 21.69 11.51
C LEU A 53 14.95 20.63 12.57
N ALA A 54 13.67 20.43 12.88
CA ALA A 54 13.23 19.49 13.91
C ALA A 54 13.20 18.04 13.40
N GLY A 55 13.16 17.85 12.07
CA GLY A 55 13.17 16.55 11.44
C GLY A 55 12.08 15.65 12.03
N ARG A 56 12.49 14.47 12.51
CA ARG A 56 11.54 13.46 13.00
C ARG A 56 10.71 13.93 14.20
N VAL A 57 11.15 14.94 14.96
CA VAL A 57 10.37 15.52 16.07
C VAL A 57 9.01 16.07 15.60
N MET A 58 8.85 16.35 14.30
CA MET A 58 7.58 16.80 13.72
C MET A 58 6.58 15.67 13.45
N LEU A 59 6.99 14.39 13.47
CA LEU A 59 6.14 13.26 13.08
C LEU A 59 4.84 13.11 13.89
N PRO A 60 4.81 13.35 15.22
CA PRO A 60 3.56 13.32 15.98
C PRO A 60 2.51 14.34 15.51
N TYR A 61 2.93 15.43 14.87
CA TYR A 61 2.07 16.52 14.41
C TYR A 61 1.68 16.40 12.93
N SER A 62 2.10 15.33 12.25
CA SER A 62 1.93 15.15 10.80
C SER A 62 0.47 15.29 10.35
N SER A 63 -0.50 14.79 11.12
CA SER A 63 -1.92 14.89 10.77
C SER A 63 -2.39 16.35 10.68
N GLY A 64 -2.04 17.18 11.66
CA GLY A 64 -2.35 18.61 11.66
C GLY A 64 -1.62 19.34 10.53
N ILE A 65 -0.35 19.02 10.30
CA ILE A 65 0.43 19.59 9.19
C ILE A 65 -0.21 19.24 7.85
N LEU A 66 -0.58 17.98 7.63
CA LEU A 66 -1.21 17.54 6.38
C LEU A 66 -2.57 18.19 6.15
N THR A 67 -3.38 18.34 7.20
CA THR A 67 -4.66 19.06 7.14
C THR A 67 -4.47 20.48 6.59
N ALA A 68 -3.38 21.15 6.95
CA ALA A 68 -3.07 22.51 6.51
C ALA A 68 -2.26 22.58 5.20
N VAL A 69 -1.48 21.56 4.85
CA VAL A 69 -0.57 21.60 3.69
C VAL A 69 -1.23 21.05 2.43
N LEU A 70 -1.99 19.95 2.54
CA LEU A 70 -2.55 19.23 1.38
C LEU A 70 -3.50 20.08 0.51
N PRO A 71 -4.44 20.88 1.07
CA PRO A 71 -5.32 21.73 0.26
C PRO A 71 -4.56 22.80 -0.55
N CYS A 72 -3.40 23.25 -0.05
CA CYS A 72 -2.59 24.27 -0.71
C CYS A 72 -1.89 23.75 -1.98
N LEU A 73 -1.83 22.43 -2.19
CA LEU A 73 -1.19 21.81 -3.36
C LEU A 73 -2.02 22.00 -4.65
N SER A 74 -3.33 22.22 -4.52
CA SER A 74 -4.23 22.46 -5.64
C SER A 74 -4.44 23.94 -5.97
N TYR A 75 -3.70 24.85 -5.34
CA TYR A 75 -3.79 26.27 -5.67
C TYR A 75 -3.42 26.56 -7.13
N ASP A 76 -4.03 27.62 -7.67
CA ASP A 76 -3.79 28.15 -9.00
C ASP A 76 -2.55 29.07 -9.02
N ASP A 77 -2.28 29.68 -10.18
CA ASP A 77 -1.12 30.55 -10.35
C ASP A 77 -1.15 31.81 -9.48
N ARG A 78 -2.31 32.23 -8.97
CA ARG A 78 -2.42 33.40 -8.08
C ARG A 78 -1.73 33.15 -6.75
N LYS A 79 -1.79 31.90 -6.26
CA LYS A 79 -1.17 31.45 -5.01
C LYS A 79 0.04 30.54 -5.27
N LYS A 80 0.75 30.74 -6.39
CA LYS A 80 1.90 29.91 -6.80
C LYS A 80 2.98 29.79 -5.73
N ASN A 81 3.37 30.89 -5.08
CA ASN A 81 4.40 30.86 -4.04
C ASN A 81 4.00 29.96 -2.87
N ILE A 82 2.73 30.03 -2.44
CA ILE A 82 2.21 29.21 -1.34
C ILE A 82 2.21 27.73 -1.75
N LYS A 83 1.76 27.44 -2.98
CA LYS A 83 1.77 26.10 -3.56
C LYS A 83 3.17 25.50 -3.62
N GLU A 84 4.18 26.26 -4.04
CA GLU A 84 5.57 25.80 -4.12
C GLU A 84 6.12 25.45 -2.74
N VAL A 85 5.90 26.31 -1.74
CA VAL A 85 6.34 26.05 -0.37
C VAL A 85 5.58 24.85 0.22
N ALA A 86 4.26 24.74 0.00
CA ALA A 86 3.46 23.61 0.42
C ALA A 86 3.95 22.28 -0.18
N ASN A 87 4.34 22.27 -1.46
CA ASN A 87 4.95 21.09 -2.09
C ASN A 87 6.25 20.67 -1.40
N VAL A 88 7.11 21.63 -1.07
CA VAL A 88 8.36 21.35 -0.34
C VAL A 88 8.06 20.83 1.06
N CYS A 89 7.13 21.46 1.80
CA CYS A 89 6.67 20.97 3.11
C CYS A 89 6.20 19.52 3.04
N ASN A 90 5.33 19.23 2.07
CA ASN A 90 4.76 17.90 1.86
C ASN A 90 5.85 16.85 1.60
N GLN A 91 6.77 17.14 0.67
CA GLN A 91 7.87 16.23 0.33
C GLN A 91 8.86 16.06 1.50
N SER A 92 9.17 17.13 2.22
CA SER A 92 10.04 17.08 3.40
C SER A 92 9.42 16.24 4.50
N LEU A 93 8.10 16.35 4.74
CA LEU A 93 7.41 15.56 5.74
C LEU A 93 7.37 14.06 5.37
N MET A 94 7.09 13.73 4.11
CA MET A 94 7.15 12.33 3.63
C MET A 94 8.52 11.71 3.88
N LYS A 95 9.61 12.42 3.60
CA LYS A 95 10.98 11.93 3.77
C LYS A 95 11.37 11.58 5.21
N LEU A 96 10.61 12.04 6.21
CA LEU A 96 10.84 11.73 7.61
C LEU A 96 10.31 10.35 8.03
N VAL A 97 9.40 9.78 7.23
CA VAL A 97 8.86 8.42 7.44
C VAL A 97 9.86 7.40 6.90
N ILE A 98 10.25 6.46 7.75
CA ILE A 98 11.28 5.48 7.46
C ILE A 98 10.78 4.06 7.79
N PRO A 99 11.37 3.00 7.24
CA PRO A 99 10.93 1.62 7.49
C PRO A 99 10.88 1.23 8.98
N GLU A 100 11.75 1.82 9.81
CA GLU A 100 11.81 1.61 11.26
C GLU A 100 10.55 2.11 12.00
N ASP A 101 9.71 2.91 11.34
CA ASP A 101 8.41 3.30 11.87
C ASP A 101 7.39 2.17 11.86
N ASP A 102 7.65 1.08 11.13
CA ASP A 102 6.75 -0.09 11.08
C ASP A 102 6.92 -1.05 12.25
N GLU A 103 7.98 -0.87 13.05
CA GLU A 103 8.26 -1.70 14.22
C GLU A 103 7.09 -1.61 15.24
N MET A 104 6.52 -2.76 15.59
CA MET A 104 5.48 -2.88 16.61
C MET A 104 6.09 -2.57 17.99
N ASP A 105 5.37 -1.89 18.86
CA ASP A 105 5.91 -1.43 20.16
C ASP A 105 6.42 -2.56 21.08
N GLU A 106 6.09 -3.83 20.79
CA GLU A 106 6.60 -5.01 21.51
C GLU A 106 8.11 -5.28 21.30
N THR A 107 8.69 -4.94 20.13
CA THR A 107 10.14 -5.12 19.91
C THR A 107 10.98 -4.11 20.72
N LYS A 108 10.39 -2.98 21.13
CA LYS A 108 11.07 -1.99 21.98
C LYS A 108 11.05 -2.36 23.48
N GLN A 109 10.02 -3.10 23.94
CA GLN A 109 9.97 -3.55 25.33
C GLN A 109 10.92 -4.73 25.60
N SER A 110 11.10 -5.64 24.63
CA SER A 110 11.95 -6.82 24.80
C SER A 110 13.47 -6.53 24.87
N MET A 111 13.95 -5.44 24.25
CA MET A 111 15.36 -5.03 24.40
C MET A 111 15.64 -4.32 25.73
N THR A 112 14.61 -3.84 26.44
CA THR A 112 14.79 -3.09 27.70
C THR A 112 14.84 -4.02 28.92
N LEU A 113 14.35 -5.26 28.82
CA LEU A 113 14.27 -6.21 29.94
C LEU A 113 15.51 -7.10 30.12
N LEU A 114 16.52 -7.01 29.25
CA LEU A 114 17.74 -7.85 29.33
C LEU A 114 18.97 -7.13 29.93
N ALA A 115 18.80 -5.92 30.47
CA ALA A 115 19.88 -5.17 31.09
C ALA A 115 19.51 -4.74 32.53
N GLU A 116 19.40 -5.71 33.44
CA GLU A 116 19.50 -5.42 34.88
C GLU A 116 20.95 -5.69 35.34
N PRO A 117 21.61 -4.75 36.03
CA PRO A 117 22.86 -5.03 36.72
C PRO A 117 22.54 -5.65 38.08
N THR A 118 23.12 -6.82 38.35
CA THR A 118 23.16 -7.43 39.67
C THR A 118 23.76 -6.48 40.71
N SER A 119 22.99 -6.29 41.77
CA SER A 119 23.27 -5.55 43.00
C SER A 119 24.50 -6.04 43.77
N GLU A 120 25.34 -5.12 44.27
CA GLU A 120 25.89 -5.18 45.64
C GLU A 120 26.07 -3.76 46.22
N GLU A 121 25.48 -3.58 47.41
CA GLU A 121 25.71 -2.63 48.51
C GLU A 121 27.22 -2.39 48.82
N SER A 122 27.76 -1.31 49.42
CA SER A 122 27.28 -0.28 50.34
C SER A 122 28.44 0.64 50.83
N LEU A 123 28.10 1.78 51.48
CA LEU A 123 28.90 2.64 52.42
C LEU A 123 30.19 3.34 51.89
N SER A 124 30.63 4.56 52.24
CA SER A 124 30.23 5.63 53.17
C SER A 124 31.19 6.86 53.02
N LYS A 125 30.63 8.09 52.88
CA LYS A 125 30.97 9.42 53.50
C LYS A 125 32.45 9.93 53.69
N PRO A 126 32.72 11.22 54.05
CA PRO A 126 33.30 12.27 53.19
C PRO A 126 34.60 12.98 53.73
N GLU A 127 34.99 14.11 53.11
CA GLU A 127 35.89 15.21 53.59
C GLU A 127 37.43 14.97 53.49
N ALA A 128 38.36 15.91 53.25
CA ALA A 128 38.39 17.38 53.13
C ALA A 128 39.72 17.88 52.46
N ALA A 129 39.73 19.18 52.15
CA ALA A 129 40.74 20.12 51.61
C ALA A 129 42.25 19.95 51.89
N SER A 130 43.10 20.43 50.95
CA SER A 130 44.02 21.60 51.14
C SER A 130 45.19 21.68 50.13
N SER A 131 45.20 22.78 49.35
CA SER A 131 46.32 23.73 49.04
C SER A 131 47.70 23.26 48.53
N GLY A 132 48.14 23.86 47.40
CA GLY A 132 49.56 24.00 47.03
C GLY A 132 49.83 24.34 45.55
N GLU A 133 50.14 25.60 45.24
CA GLU A 133 50.84 26.07 44.01
C GLU A 133 52.22 25.37 43.87
N SER A 134 52.94 25.20 42.75
CA SER A 134 52.99 25.77 41.40
C SER A 134 53.95 24.88 40.55
N GLY A 135 53.87 24.94 39.21
CA GLY A 135 55.00 24.63 38.32
C GLY A 135 54.83 23.48 37.32
N LEU A 136 54.37 23.84 36.11
CA LEU A 136 54.78 23.37 34.76
C LEU A 136 55.08 21.86 34.55
N ASP A 137 54.27 21.20 33.72
CA ASP A 137 54.78 20.75 32.41
C ASP A 137 53.68 20.39 31.40
N VAL A 138 53.99 20.72 30.15
CA VAL A 138 53.18 20.56 28.94
C VAL A 138 53.32 19.13 28.45
N THR A 139 52.22 18.36 28.34
CA THR A 139 51.92 17.33 27.32
C THR A 139 50.92 16.28 27.85
N ALA A 140 49.64 16.39 27.44
CA ALA A 140 48.72 15.27 27.21
C ALA A 140 47.30 15.81 27.00
N LEU A 141 47.05 16.32 25.78
CA LEU A 141 45.71 16.42 25.25
C LEU A 141 45.16 15.02 24.95
N ASN A 142 43.84 14.89 25.11
CA ASN A 142 42.94 13.84 24.62
C ASN A 142 42.62 12.67 25.57
N GLN A 143 41.62 12.89 26.41
CA GLN A 143 40.51 11.96 26.61
C GLN A 143 39.30 12.69 27.23
N PRO A 144 38.13 12.80 26.56
CA PRO A 144 36.92 13.27 27.23
C PRO A 144 36.32 12.11 28.02
N LEU A 145 36.24 12.29 29.33
CA LEU A 145 35.43 11.48 30.24
C LEU A 145 33.96 11.58 29.81
N SER A 146 33.36 10.43 29.50
CA SER A 146 31.96 10.28 29.12
C SER A 146 31.04 10.45 30.32
N PHE A 147 30.31 11.57 30.37
CA PHE A 147 29.14 11.76 31.22
C PHE A 147 27.92 11.11 30.56
N PRO A 148 27.12 10.26 31.24
CA PRO A 148 25.82 9.85 30.72
C PRO A 148 24.83 10.98 30.96
N CYS A 149 24.62 11.84 29.95
CA CYS A 149 23.50 12.77 29.94
C CYS A 149 22.26 12.03 29.44
N SER A 150 21.44 11.51 30.36
CA SER A 150 20.11 11.00 30.06
C SER A 150 19.15 12.18 29.87
N SER A 151 19.13 12.75 28.67
CA SER A 151 17.97 13.50 28.21
C SER A 151 16.83 12.51 27.94
N GLU A 152 15.74 12.61 28.68
CA GLU A 152 14.47 11.95 28.39
C GLU A 152 14.06 12.28 26.95
N ARG A 153 14.37 11.38 26.00
CA ARG A 153 13.92 11.51 24.62
C ARG A 153 12.45 11.12 24.61
N ILE A 154 11.55 12.10 24.43
CA ILE A 154 10.16 11.84 24.07
C ILE A 154 10.19 10.86 22.88
N PRO A 155 9.53 9.70 22.97
CA PRO A 155 9.54 8.74 21.88
C PRO A 155 8.88 9.40 20.67
N VAL A 156 9.68 9.69 19.66
CA VAL A 156 9.22 10.23 18.38
C VAL A 156 8.41 9.12 17.71
N THR A 157 7.09 9.25 17.76
CA THR A 157 6.14 8.28 17.21
C THR A 157 5.36 8.91 16.08
N LEU A 158 5.23 8.17 14.98
CA LEU A 158 4.39 8.55 13.87
C LEU A 158 2.92 8.31 14.25
N ASN A 159 2.11 9.36 14.28
CA ASN A 159 0.67 9.26 14.53
C ASN A 159 -0.05 8.79 13.25
N LEU A 160 -0.01 7.48 12.99
CA LEU A 160 -0.55 6.91 11.76
C LEU A 160 -2.08 7.04 11.69
N ASP A 161 -2.79 6.81 12.80
CA ASP A 161 -4.25 6.93 12.88
C ASP A 161 -4.72 8.32 12.43
N GLY A 162 -4.10 9.38 12.97
CA GLY A 162 -4.43 10.75 12.62
C GLY A 162 -4.08 11.09 11.16
N ILE A 163 -2.97 10.56 10.63
CA ILE A 163 -2.61 10.76 9.23
C ILE A 163 -3.63 10.08 8.32
N VAL A 164 -3.93 8.80 8.56
CA VAL A 164 -4.89 8.03 7.77
C VAL A 164 -6.26 8.70 7.78
N GLN A 165 -6.72 9.19 8.93
CA GLN A 165 -7.98 9.93 9.03
C GLN A 165 -8.02 11.16 8.12
N VAL A 166 -6.95 11.95 8.09
CA VAL A 166 -6.88 13.16 7.24
C VAL A 166 -6.87 12.78 5.76
N LEU A 167 -6.10 11.76 5.38
CA LEU A 167 -6.05 11.26 4.01
C LEU A 167 -7.40 10.70 3.55
N ASP A 168 -8.08 9.95 4.42
CA ASP A 168 -9.42 9.41 4.21
C ASP A 168 -10.45 10.51 3.97
N CYS A 169 -10.46 11.54 4.83
CA CYS A 169 -11.34 12.70 4.69
C CYS A 169 -11.13 13.41 3.34
N HIS A 170 -9.88 13.61 2.92
CA HIS A 170 -9.59 14.25 1.65
C HIS A 170 -9.99 13.40 0.43
N LEU A 171 -9.90 12.07 0.47
CA LEU A 171 -10.42 11.21 -0.60
C LEU A 171 -11.94 11.09 -0.61
N HIS A 172 -12.60 11.39 0.50
CA HIS A 172 -14.06 11.50 0.59
C HIS A 172 -14.62 12.77 -0.01
N ASP A 173 -13.85 13.85 0.04
CA ASP A 173 -14.28 15.13 -0.49
C ASP A 173 -14.12 15.20 -2.00
N THR A 174 -15.23 15.05 -2.73
CA THR A 174 -15.27 15.17 -4.19
C THR A 174 -14.96 16.59 -4.70
N SER A 175 -15.00 17.60 -3.83
CA SER A 175 -14.74 18.99 -4.19
C SER A 175 -13.25 19.36 -4.12
N ILE A 176 -12.41 18.50 -3.54
CA ILE A 176 -10.99 18.77 -3.39
C ILE A 176 -10.27 18.76 -4.73
N GLY A 177 -9.25 19.60 -4.90
CA GLY A 177 -8.53 19.70 -6.15
C GLY A 177 -7.75 18.43 -6.53
N MET A 178 -7.66 18.17 -7.84
CA MET A 178 -6.99 16.98 -8.40
C MET A 178 -5.57 16.76 -7.83
N MET A 179 -4.75 17.82 -7.74
CA MET A 179 -3.38 17.71 -7.21
C MET A 179 -3.34 17.25 -5.76
N THR A 180 -4.34 17.60 -4.97
CA THR A 180 -4.45 17.17 -3.58
C THR A 180 -4.84 15.70 -3.51
N ARG A 181 -5.79 15.23 -4.34
CA ARG A 181 -6.11 13.79 -4.44
C ARG A 181 -4.88 12.96 -4.81
N ILE A 182 -4.12 13.42 -5.80
CA ILE A 182 -2.84 12.79 -6.21
C ILE A 182 -1.84 12.76 -5.04
N ALA A 183 -1.71 13.86 -4.29
CA ALA A 183 -0.80 13.92 -3.15
C ALA A 183 -1.22 12.97 -2.02
N VAL A 184 -2.52 12.85 -1.76
CA VAL A 184 -3.08 11.92 -0.78
C VAL A 184 -2.79 10.47 -1.16
N LEU A 185 -3.00 10.10 -2.42
CA LEU A 185 -2.69 8.75 -2.90
C LEU A 185 -1.18 8.45 -2.84
N LYS A 186 -0.33 9.44 -3.14
CA LYS A 186 1.14 9.32 -2.95
C LYS A 186 1.52 9.10 -1.49
N TRP A 187 0.82 9.75 -0.56
CA TRP A 187 0.99 9.50 0.87
C TRP A 187 0.61 8.09 1.26
N LEU A 188 -0.58 7.62 0.85
CA LEU A 188 -1.02 6.25 1.13
C LEU A 188 -0.02 5.23 0.58
N TYR A 189 0.39 5.37 -0.68
CA TYR A 189 1.38 4.50 -1.30
C TYR A 189 2.71 4.49 -0.51
N HIS A 190 3.20 5.68 -0.14
CA HIS A 190 4.44 5.79 0.63
C HIS A 190 4.34 5.15 2.01
N LEU A 191 3.21 5.30 2.70
CA LEU A 191 2.96 4.69 4.00
C LEU A 191 2.84 3.16 3.89
N TYR A 192 2.22 2.63 2.83
CA TYR A 192 2.18 1.18 2.62
C TYR A 192 3.58 0.59 2.32
N ILE A 193 4.46 1.34 1.65
CA ILE A 193 5.86 0.92 1.43
C ILE A 193 6.69 0.99 2.71
N LYS A 194 6.55 2.07 3.48
CA LYS A 194 7.43 2.34 4.64
C LYS A 194 6.91 1.72 5.92
N THR A 195 5.60 1.64 6.09
CA THR A 195 4.96 1.13 7.30
C THR A 195 3.89 0.09 6.97
N PRO A 196 4.22 -0.99 6.22
CA PRO A 196 3.23 -1.95 5.74
C PRO A 196 2.44 -2.60 6.87
N ARG A 197 3.06 -3.06 7.96
CA ARG A 197 2.35 -3.75 9.05
C ARG A 197 1.37 -2.84 9.76
N LYS A 198 1.78 -1.60 10.09
CA LYS A 198 0.89 -0.64 10.75
C LYS A 198 -0.20 -0.14 9.82
N MET A 199 0.12 0.15 8.55
CA MET A 199 -0.87 0.56 7.56
C MET A 199 -1.89 -0.53 7.26
N PHE A 200 -1.50 -1.81 7.33
CA PHE A 200 -2.42 -2.90 7.08
C PHE A 200 -3.60 -2.94 8.06
N ARG A 201 -3.44 -2.41 9.28
CA ARG A 201 -4.54 -2.24 10.25
C ARG A 201 -5.65 -1.30 9.75
N HIS A 202 -5.31 -0.42 8.82
CA HIS A 202 -6.23 0.54 8.20
C HIS A 202 -6.72 0.07 6.82
N ALA A 203 -6.30 -1.11 6.34
CA ALA A 203 -6.66 -1.57 5.01
C ALA A 203 -8.17 -1.69 4.85
N ASP A 204 -8.89 -2.22 5.83
CA ASP A 204 -10.35 -2.40 5.74
C ASP A 204 -11.15 -1.09 5.66
N SER A 205 -10.66 0.00 6.27
CA SER A 205 -11.32 1.31 6.16
C SER A 205 -10.98 2.01 4.85
N LEU A 206 -9.73 1.91 4.39
CA LEU A 206 -9.26 2.57 3.17
C LEU A 206 -9.74 1.88 1.89
N PHE A 207 -9.88 0.56 1.93
CA PHE A 207 -10.12 -0.25 0.74
C PHE A 207 -11.42 0.12 -0.02
N PRO A 208 -12.58 0.32 0.63
CA PRO A 208 -13.80 0.77 -0.06
C PRO A 208 -13.65 2.15 -0.74
N ILE A 209 -12.84 3.02 -0.17
CA ILE A 209 -12.62 4.40 -0.62
C ILE A 209 -11.73 4.43 -1.84
N LEU A 210 -10.64 3.66 -1.81
CA LEU A 210 -9.76 3.45 -2.96
C LEU A 210 -10.58 2.83 -4.09
N LEU A 211 -11.35 1.78 -3.81
CA LEU A 211 -12.24 1.20 -4.80
C LEU A 211 -13.18 2.22 -5.43
N ARG A 212 -13.80 3.13 -4.63
CA ARG A 212 -14.62 4.24 -5.12
C ARG A 212 -13.83 5.17 -6.06
N THR A 213 -12.60 5.50 -5.68
CA THR A 213 -11.67 6.41 -6.38
C THR A 213 -11.34 5.95 -7.81
N LEU A 214 -11.52 4.66 -8.15
CA LEU A 214 -11.44 4.18 -9.53
C LEU A 214 -12.45 4.83 -10.50
N SER A 215 -13.49 5.49 -9.99
CA SER A 215 -14.43 6.29 -10.80
C SER A 215 -14.07 7.77 -10.91
N ASP A 216 -12.87 8.18 -10.48
CA ASP A 216 -12.42 9.57 -10.63
C ASP A 216 -12.40 9.99 -12.12
N GLU A 217 -12.57 11.29 -12.34
CA GLU A 217 -12.53 11.87 -13.69
C GLU A 217 -11.11 11.92 -14.26
N SER A 218 -10.09 11.94 -13.41
CA SER A 218 -8.68 12.06 -13.81
C SER A 218 -7.99 10.71 -13.89
N ASP A 219 -7.41 10.43 -15.06
CA ASP A 219 -6.59 9.24 -15.28
C ASP A 219 -5.39 9.19 -14.34
N GLU A 220 -4.79 10.35 -14.02
CA GLU A 220 -3.63 10.41 -13.11
C GLU A 220 -4.02 10.01 -11.68
N VAL A 221 -5.22 10.38 -11.22
CA VAL A 221 -5.74 9.95 -9.92
C VAL A 221 -5.94 8.43 -9.91
N ILE A 222 -6.56 7.87 -10.96
CA ILE A 222 -6.78 6.42 -11.09
C ILE A 222 -5.45 5.67 -11.11
N LEU A 223 -4.44 6.16 -11.84
CA LEU A 223 -3.12 5.52 -11.88
C LEU A 223 -2.51 5.43 -10.47
N LYS A 224 -2.57 6.52 -9.70
CA LYS A 224 -2.05 6.54 -8.33
C LYS A 224 -2.87 5.69 -7.37
N ASP A 225 -4.18 5.61 -7.57
CA ASP A 225 -5.05 4.75 -6.78
C ASP A 225 -4.77 3.26 -7.04
N LEU A 226 -4.54 2.88 -8.31
CA LEU A 226 -4.16 1.52 -8.68
C LEU A 226 -2.78 1.12 -8.14
N GLU A 227 -1.81 2.04 -8.04
CA GLU A 227 -0.53 1.79 -7.36
C GLU A 227 -0.76 1.43 -5.87
N VAL A 228 -1.65 2.15 -5.17
CA VAL A 228 -1.99 1.86 -3.77
C VAL A 228 -2.72 0.51 -3.64
N LEU A 229 -3.75 0.27 -4.46
CA LEU A 229 -4.51 -0.98 -4.44
C LEU A 229 -3.62 -2.20 -4.75
N ALA A 230 -2.69 -2.05 -5.70
CA ALA A 230 -1.72 -3.09 -6.03
C ALA A 230 -0.78 -3.37 -4.85
N GLU A 231 -0.30 -2.33 -4.16
CA GLU A 231 0.54 -2.48 -2.97
C GLU A 231 -0.19 -3.21 -1.83
N ILE A 232 -1.47 -2.87 -1.59
CA ILE A 232 -2.31 -3.59 -0.60
C ILE A 232 -2.46 -5.06 -0.99
N ALA A 233 -2.73 -5.33 -2.28
CA ALA A 233 -2.95 -6.68 -2.80
C ALA A 233 -1.68 -7.54 -2.84
N SER A 234 -0.49 -6.93 -2.88
CA SER A 234 0.80 -7.64 -2.88
C SER A 234 1.46 -7.70 -1.50
N SER A 235 0.98 -6.92 -0.53
CA SER A 235 1.63 -6.76 0.78
C SER A 235 1.81 -8.09 1.52
N PRO A 236 3.02 -8.41 2.02
CA PRO A 236 3.24 -9.58 2.87
C PRO A 236 2.48 -9.54 4.19
N ALA A 237 2.15 -8.34 4.70
CA ALA A 237 1.40 -8.15 5.94
C ALA A 237 -0.04 -8.69 5.88
N GLY A 238 -0.57 -8.91 4.67
CA GLY A 238 -1.90 -9.50 4.43
C GLY A 238 -1.93 -11.02 4.30
N GLN A 239 -0.76 -11.66 4.39
CA GLN A 239 -0.70 -13.11 4.54
C GLN A 239 -1.18 -13.41 5.96
N THR A 240 -2.32 -14.07 6.10
CA THR A 240 -2.73 -14.67 7.38
C THR A 240 -1.56 -15.50 7.85
N GLU A 241 -0.91 -15.08 8.96
CA GLU A 241 0.14 -15.87 9.56
C GLU A 241 -0.37 -17.30 9.69
N GLY A 242 0.36 -18.26 9.13
CA GLY A 242 0.12 -19.66 9.37
C GLY A 242 0.31 -19.91 10.86
N HIS A 243 -0.75 -19.77 11.64
CA HIS A 243 -0.77 -20.23 13.01
C HIS A 243 -0.56 -21.74 12.99
N GLY A 244 0.57 -22.16 13.53
CA GLY A 244 0.82 -23.55 13.90
C GLY A 244 -0.27 -24.05 14.87
N PRO A 245 -0.44 -25.37 14.98
CA PRO A 245 -1.62 -25.96 15.59
C PRO A 245 -1.61 -25.71 17.10
N SER A 246 -2.52 -24.86 17.57
CA SER A 246 -2.98 -24.94 18.96
C SER A 246 -4.24 -25.80 18.96
N ASP A 247 -4.05 -26.97 19.54
CA ASP A 247 -5.03 -27.99 19.85
C ASP A 247 -6.22 -27.40 20.64
N GLY A 248 -7.46 -27.80 20.30
CA GLY A 248 -8.65 -27.45 21.10
C GLY A 248 -9.94 -27.13 20.33
N SER A 249 -10.65 -28.19 19.92
CA SER A 249 -12.14 -28.29 19.85
C SER A 249 -12.97 -27.45 18.86
N ASP A 250 -13.45 -28.17 17.83
CA ASP A 250 -14.79 -28.16 17.21
C ASP A 250 -15.45 -26.85 16.74
N ALA A 251 -15.36 -26.61 15.42
CA ALA A 251 -16.51 -26.51 14.51
C ALA A 251 -16.03 -26.33 13.06
N ARG A 252 -15.89 -27.43 12.30
CA ARG A 252 -15.71 -27.38 10.84
C ARG A 252 -17.08 -27.25 10.16
N PRO A 253 -17.28 -26.36 9.18
CA PRO A 253 -18.26 -26.57 8.12
C PRO A 253 -17.65 -27.47 7.04
N SER A 254 -18.26 -28.63 6.81
CA SER A 254 -17.87 -29.62 5.81
C SER A 254 -17.90 -29.07 4.37
N PRO A 255 -16.96 -29.45 3.48
CA PRO A 255 -17.16 -29.34 2.05
C PRO A 255 -18.12 -30.45 1.60
N VAL A 256 -19.17 -30.09 0.87
CA VAL A 256 -20.10 -31.04 0.25
C VAL A 256 -19.39 -31.70 -0.94
N GLU A 257 -18.91 -32.92 -0.76
CA GLU A 257 -18.50 -33.80 -1.86
C GLU A 257 -19.76 -34.36 -2.55
N LEU A 258 -19.97 -33.96 -3.81
CA LEU A 258 -20.99 -34.55 -4.67
C LEU A 258 -20.45 -35.81 -5.33
N HIS A 259 -21.02 -36.94 -4.89
CA HIS A 259 -20.88 -38.28 -5.42
C HIS A 259 -21.32 -38.38 -6.90
N VAL A 260 -20.45 -38.88 -7.78
CA VAL A 260 -20.81 -39.29 -9.16
C VAL A 260 -20.77 -40.82 -9.23
N PRO A 261 -21.83 -41.51 -9.68
CA PRO A 261 -21.81 -42.97 -9.81
C PRO A 261 -21.23 -43.39 -11.17
N GLY A 262 -20.21 -44.25 -11.15
CA GLY A 262 -19.61 -44.80 -12.37
C GLY A 262 -18.86 -46.11 -12.11
N ARG A 263 -19.56 -47.22 -12.36
CA ARG A 263 -19.16 -48.63 -12.57
C ARG A 263 -17.72 -49.09 -12.29
N ALA A 264 -17.68 -50.20 -11.55
CA ALA A 264 -16.57 -51.07 -11.22
C ALA A 264 -15.69 -51.54 -12.40
N GLY A 265 -14.41 -51.67 -12.12
CA GLY A 265 -13.40 -52.39 -12.89
C GLY A 265 -12.05 -52.37 -12.15
N GLN A 266 -11.83 -53.36 -11.29
CA GLN A 266 -10.58 -53.60 -10.55
C GLN A 266 -9.37 -53.71 -11.48
N LEU A 267 -8.21 -53.20 -11.03
CA LEU A 267 -6.95 -53.96 -10.98
C LEU A 267 -5.91 -53.22 -10.11
N SER A 268 -5.39 -53.97 -9.15
CA SER A 268 -4.40 -53.63 -8.13
C SER A 268 -2.96 -53.85 -8.62
N SER A 269 -2.00 -52.99 -8.23
CA SER A 269 -0.70 -53.46 -7.71
C SER A 269 0.25 -52.33 -7.26
N SER A 270 0.82 -52.55 -6.07
CA SER A 270 2.20 -52.29 -5.65
C SER A 270 2.68 -50.86 -5.42
N GLY A 271 3.09 -50.61 -4.18
CA GLY A 271 3.67 -49.36 -3.74
C GLY A 271 5.15 -49.20 -4.10
N THR A 272 5.55 -47.93 -4.14
CA THR A 272 6.92 -47.48 -3.92
C THR A 272 6.85 -46.11 -3.30
N LYS A 273 7.42 -45.97 -2.10
CA LYS A 273 7.67 -44.69 -1.43
C LYS A 273 8.64 -43.88 -2.31
N GLY A 274 8.36 -42.60 -2.52
CA GLY A 274 9.34 -41.71 -3.15
C GLY A 274 8.81 -40.32 -3.49
N LEU A 275 9.37 -39.34 -2.77
CA LEU A 275 9.48 -37.92 -3.12
C LEU A 275 8.20 -37.07 -3.09
N GLU A 276 7.97 -36.49 -1.92
CA GLU A 276 7.50 -35.10 -1.83
C GLU A 276 8.40 -34.20 -2.69
N CYS A 277 7.79 -33.39 -3.54
CA CYS A 277 8.32 -32.13 -4.07
C CYS A 277 7.21 -31.44 -4.87
N SER A 278 6.31 -30.74 -4.17
CA SER A 278 5.46 -29.72 -4.79
C SER A 278 6.24 -28.40 -4.79
N PRO A 279 6.50 -27.75 -5.94
CA PRO A 279 7.00 -26.39 -5.94
C PRO A 279 5.80 -25.44 -5.80
N SER A 280 5.64 -24.92 -4.59
CA SER A 280 5.26 -23.54 -4.26
C SER A 280 4.36 -22.79 -5.26
N THR A 281 3.03 -22.94 -5.16
CA THR A 281 2.17 -21.78 -5.46
C THR A 281 2.43 -20.74 -4.38
N PRO A 282 2.81 -19.49 -4.70
CA PRO A 282 2.94 -18.46 -3.68
C PRO A 282 1.56 -18.33 -3.04
N THR A 283 1.48 -18.43 -1.72
CA THR A 283 0.27 -18.14 -0.95
C THR A 283 -0.16 -16.71 -1.29
N MET A 284 -1.10 -16.57 -2.22
CA MET A 284 -1.59 -15.26 -2.65
C MET A 284 -2.17 -14.56 -1.43
N ASN A 285 -1.81 -13.28 -1.25
CA ASN A 285 -2.36 -12.45 -0.20
C ASN A 285 -3.90 -12.50 -0.26
N SER A 286 -4.55 -12.71 0.88
CA SER A 286 -6.02 -12.78 1.00
C SER A 286 -6.73 -11.56 0.40
N TYR A 287 -6.08 -10.39 0.44
CA TYR A 287 -6.58 -9.15 -0.16
C TYR A 287 -6.51 -9.14 -1.68
N PHE A 288 -5.63 -9.91 -2.33
CA PHE A 288 -5.59 -9.98 -3.78
C PHE A 288 -6.93 -10.49 -4.34
N TYR A 289 -7.41 -11.62 -3.83
CA TYR A 289 -8.69 -12.18 -4.28
C TYR A 289 -9.88 -11.31 -3.84
N LYS A 290 -9.84 -10.75 -2.61
CA LYS A 290 -10.82 -9.75 -2.14
C LYS A 290 -10.87 -8.55 -3.09
N PHE A 291 -9.72 -8.11 -3.62
CA PHE A 291 -9.66 -7.02 -4.58
C PHE A 291 -10.29 -7.37 -5.92
N MET A 292 -9.95 -8.52 -6.49
CA MET A 292 -10.55 -8.97 -7.75
C MET A 292 -12.07 -9.11 -7.66
N ILE A 293 -12.59 -9.66 -6.55
CA ILE A 293 -14.05 -9.73 -6.30
C ILE A 293 -14.66 -8.32 -6.27
N ASN A 294 -14.12 -7.42 -5.45
CA ASN A 294 -14.73 -6.11 -5.28
C ASN A 294 -14.60 -5.23 -6.52
N LEU A 295 -13.53 -5.38 -7.30
CA LEU A 295 -13.37 -4.72 -8.60
C LEU A 295 -14.44 -5.18 -9.59
N LEU A 296 -14.66 -6.49 -9.72
CA LEU A 296 -15.72 -7.03 -10.59
C LEU A 296 -17.11 -6.61 -10.12
N LYS A 297 -17.37 -6.62 -8.81
CA LYS A 297 -18.62 -6.08 -8.24
C LYS A 297 -18.82 -4.60 -8.56
N ARG A 298 -17.75 -3.80 -8.52
CA ARG A 298 -17.77 -2.38 -8.89
C ARG A 298 -18.13 -2.21 -10.36
N PHE A 299 -17.49 -2.96 -11.27
CA PHE A 299 -17.82 -2.93 -12.70
C PHE A 299 -19.24 -3.41 -13.00
N SER A 300 -19.73 -4.41 -12.25
CA SER A 300 -21.11 -4.90 -12.38
C SER A 300 -22.12 -3.84 -11.94
N SER A 301 -21.87 -3.20 -10.79
CA SER A 301 -22.74 -2.16 -10.23
C SER A 301 -22.71 -0.87 -11.05
N GLU A 302 -21.56 -0.52 -11.63
CA GLU A 302 -21.32 0.71 -12.38
C GLU A 302 -20.86 0.39 -13.81
N ARG A 303 -21.77 -0.09 -14.66
CA ARG A 303 -21.42 -0.56 -16.02
C ARG A 303 -20.70 0.48 -16.89
N LYS A 304 -21.01 1.77 -16.70
CA LYS A 304 -20.32 2.88 -17.38
C LYS A 304 -18.82 2.91 -17.07
N LEU A 305 -18.41 2.54 -15.86
CA LEU A 305 -17.00 2.47 -15.48
C LEU A 305 -16.28 1.39 -16.29
N LEU A 306 -16.89 0.21 -16.46
CA LEU A 306 -16.33 -0.86 -17.29
C LEU A 306 -16.20 -0.41 -18.76
N GLU A 307 -17.24 0.20 -19.32
CA GLU A 307 -17.27 0.65 -20.71
C GLU A 307 -16.23 1.73 -21.01
N THR A 308 -16.06 2.69 -20.10
CA THR A 308 -15.20 3.86 -20.33
C THR A 308 -13.76 3.65 -19.89
N ARG A 309 -13.55 2.95 -18.76
CA ARG A 309 -12.25 2.86 -18.08
C ARG A 309 -11.81 1.44 -17.77
N GLY A 310 -12.68 0.44 -17.94
CA GLY A 310 -12.36 -0.94 -17.57
C GLY A 310 -11.11 -1.49 -18.27
N ALA A 311 -10.96 -1.22 -19.57
CA ALA A 311 -9.76 -1.63 -20.30
C ALA A 311 -8.49 -0.99 -19.75
N PHE A 312 -8.53 0.31 -19.45
CA PHE A 312 -7.40 1.04 -18.87
C PHE A 312 -7.02 0.48 -17.49
N ILE A 313 -8.01 0.29 -16.60
CA ILE A 313 -7.80 -0.23 -15.24
C ILE A 313 -7.17 -1.63 -15.28
N ILE A 314 -7.73 -2.56 -16.05
CA ILE A 314 -7.23 -3.94 -16.11
C ILE A 314 -5.81 -3.99 -16.70
N ARG A 315 -5.54 -3.21 -17.74
CA ARG A 315 -4.21 -3.11 -18.34
C ARG A 315 -3.17 -2.59 -17.36
N GLN A 316 -3.51 -1.53 -16.63
CA GLN A 316 -2.63 -0.99 -15.60
C GLN A 316 -2.40 -1.99 -14.46
N LEU A 317 -3.42 -2.73 -14.04
CA LEU A 317 -3.25 -3.79 -13.05
C LEU A 317 -2.32 -4.91 -13.55
N CYS A 318 -2.37 -5.26 -14.84
CA CYS A 318 -1.45 -6.25 -15.43
C CYS A 318 0.01 -5.75 -15.50
N LEU A 319 0.25 -4.44 -15.38
CA LEU A 319 1.59 -3.86 -15.23
C LEU A 319 2.07 -3.87 -13.77
N LEU A 320 1.15 -3.72 -12.82
CA LEU A 320 1.46 -3.60 -11.39
C LEU A 320 1.49 -4.95 -10.66
N LEU A 321 0.70 -5.92 -11.12
CA LEU A 321 0.54 -7.24 -10.52
C LEU A 321 0.75 -8.33 -11.57
N ASN A 322 0.91 -9.57 -11.13
CA ASN A 322 1.06 -10.70 -12.04
C ASN A 322 -0.23 -10.90 -12.87
N ALA A 323 -0.11 -10.76 -14.18
CA ALA A 323 -1.24 -10.85 -15.12
C ALA A 323 -1.90 -12.24 -15.14
N GLU A 324 -1.13 -13.32 -15.02
CA GLU A 324 -1.69 -14.68 -14.97
C GLU A 324 -2.63 -14.84 -13.77
N ASN A 325 -2.22 -14.35 -12.60
CA ASN A 325 -3.05 -14.37 -11.38
C ASN A 325 -4.32 -13.52 -11.54
N ILE A 326 -4.23 -12.35 -12.19
CA ILE A 326 -5.40 -11.49 -12.47
C ILE A 326 -6.38 -12.24 -13.37
N PHE A 327 -5.92 -12.76 -14.50
CA PHE A 327 -6.79 -13.44 -15.46
C PHE A 327 -7.39 -14.73 -14.88
N HIS A 328 -6.60 -15.51 -14.13
CA HIS A 328 -7.08 -16.71 -13.46
C HIS A 328 -8.16 -16.38 -12.41
N SER A 329 -7.90 -15.40 -11.53
CA SER A 329 -8.86 -15.03 -10.48
C SER A 329 -10.14 -14.43 -11.04
N MET A 330 -10.05 -13.53 -12.03
CA MET A 330 -11.24 -12.97 -12.68
C MET A 330 -12.04 -14.05 -13.42
N ALA A 331 -11.39 -15.01 -14.07
CA ALA A 331 -12.07 -16.14 -14.70
C ALA A 331 -12.82 -17.02 -13.70
N ASP A 332 -12.21 -17.32 -12.55
CA ASP A 332 -12.84 -18.09 -11.49
C ASP A 332 -14.05 -17.37 -10.88
N ILE A 333 -13.95 -16.05 -10.64
CA ILE A 333 -15.06 -15.23 -10.14
C ILE A 333 -16.19 -15.16 -11.17
N LEU A 334 -15.87 -14.89 -12.44
CA LEU A 334 -16.85 -14.77 -13.52
C LEU A 334 -17.61 -16.07 -13.80
N LEU A 335 -17.02 -17.23 -13.52
CA LEU A 335 -17.69 -18.53 -13.66
C LEU A 335 -18.92 -18.64 -12.76
N ARG A 336 -18.95 -17.91 -11.64
CA ARG A 336 -20.03 -17.90 -10.65
C ARG A 336 -20.96 -16.68 -10.81
N GLU A 337 -20.76 -15.87 -11.85
CA GLU A 337 -21.51 -14.64 -12.07
C GLU A 337 -22.92 -14.94 -12.59
N GLU A 338 -23.93 -14.40 -11.91
CA GLU A 338 -25.33 -14.62 -12.25
C GLU A 338 -25.81 -13.66 -13.35
N ASP A 339 -25.26 -12.43 -13.39
CA ASP A 339 -25.55 -11.49 -14.47
C ASP A 339 -24.79 -11.86 -15.74
N LEU A 340 -25.41 -12.72 -16.56
CA LEU A 340 -24.84 -13.21 -17.81
C LEU A 340 -24.52 -12.08 -18.80
N LYS A 341 -25.24 -10.96 -18.76
CA LYS A 341 -24.97 -9.82 -19.65
C LYS A 341 -23.66 -9.15 -19.23
N PHE A 342 -23.51 -8.88 -17.94
CA PHE A 342 -22.25 -8.36 -17.39
C PHE A 342 -21.10 -9.34 -17.64
N ALA A 343 -21.28 -10.63 -17.34
CA ALA A 343 -20.25 -11.65 -17.56
C ALA A 343 -19.78 -11.68 -19.02
N SER A 344 -20.72 -11.65 -19.98
CA SER A 344 -20.40 -11.63 -21.41
C SER A 344 -19.61 -10.39 -21.83
N THR A 345 -19.98 -9.21 -21.33
CA THR A 345 -19.26 -7.96 -21.58
C THR A 345 -17.88 -7.95 -20.94
N MET A 346 -17.75 -8.40 -19.68
CA MET A 346 -16.48 -8.44 -18.97
C MET A 346 -15.50 -9.41 -19.64
N VAL A 347 -15.94 -10.62 -19.99
CA VAL A 347 -15.15 -11.60 -20.74
C VAL A 347 -14.70 -11.04 -22.08
N HIS A 348 -15.57 -10.31 -22.79
CA HIS A 348 -15.20 -9.63 -24.04
C HIS A 348 -14.11 -8.60 -23.85
N THR A 349 -14.20 -7.78 -22.79
CA THR A 349 -13.17 -6.82 -22.41
C THR A 349 -11.84 -7.51 -22.10
N LEU A 350 -11.85 -8.55 -21.25
CA LEU A 350 -10.66 -9.33 -20.91
C LEU A 350 -10.02 -9.98 -22.15
N ASN A 351 -10.82 -10.55 -23.04
CA ASN A 351 -10.34 -11.16 -24.27
C ASN A 351 -9.68 -10.12 -25.20
N THR A 352 -10.31 -8.96 -25.37
CA THR A 352 -9.75 -7.88 -26.19
C THR A 352 -8.42 -7.40 -25.63
N ILE A 353 -8.33 -7.23 -24.31
CA ILE A 353 -7.09 -6.86 -23.61
C ILE A 353 -6.02 -7.95 -23.82
N LEU A 354 -6.38 -9.23 -23.60
CA LEU A 354 -5.49 -10.37 -23.78
C LEU A 354 -4.87 -10.43 -25.16
N LEU A 355 -5.63 -10.12 -26.22
CA LEU A 355 -5.16 -10.19 -27.59
C LEU A 355 -4.33 -8.98 -28.02
N THR A 356 -4.70 -7.78 -27.56
CA THR A 356 -4.18 -6.53 -28.13
C THR A 356 -3.11 -5.85 -27.27
N SER A 357 -3.08 -6.09 -25.96
CA SER A 357 -2.24 -5.31 -25.04
C SER A 357 -0.79 -5.81 -25.03
N SER A 358 0.19 -4.93 -25.18
CA SER A 358 1.62 -5.27 -25.23
C SER A 358 2.13 -6.00 -23.98
N GLU A 359 1.65 -5.58 -22.82
CA GLU A 359 1.98 -6.10 -21.48
C GLU A 359 1.60 -7.58 -21.30
N LEU A 360 0.67 -8.08 -22.11
CA LEU A 360 0.25 -9.49 -22.08
C LEU A 360 0.96 -10.37 -23.10
N PHE A 361 2.05 -9.88 -23.71
CA PHE A 361 2.82 -10.64 -24.69
C PHE A 361 3.34 -11.98 -24.13
N GLN A 362 3.87 -11.97 -22.90
CA GLN A 362 4.34 -13.19 -22.24
C GLN A 362 3.20 -14.18 -21.98
N LEU A 363 2.07 -13.70 -21.43
CA LEU A 363 0.89 -14.51 -21.15
C LEU A 363 0.30 -15.13 -22.43
N ARG A 364 0.24 -14.36 -23.52
CA ARG A 364 -0.17 -14.87 -24.85
C ARG A 364 0.73 -16.00 -25.33
N ASN A 365 2.05 -15.85 -25.20
CA ASN A 365 3.00 -16.88 -25.63
C ASN A 365 2.90 -18.15 -24.77
N GLN A 366 2.66 -18.02 -23.47
CA GLN A 366 2.42 -19.17 -22.58
C GLN A 366 1.16 -19.95 -23.00
N LEU A 367 0.07 -19.23 -23.35
CA LEU A 367 -1.19 -19.84 -23.80
C LEU A 367 -1.11 -20.45 -25.20
N LYS A 368 -0.19 -19.99 -26.06
CA LYS A 368 -0.14 -20.34 -27.48
C LYS A 368 0.07 -21.85 -27.74
N ASP A 369 0.94 -22.49 -26.97
CA ASP A 369 1.35 -23.89 -27.22
C ASP A 369 0.92 -24.87 -26.12
N LEU A 370 0.36 -24.38 -25.00
CA LEU A 370 -0.11 -25.19 -23.86
C LEU A 370 0.89 -26.28 -23.43
N LYS A 371 2.19 -25.97 -23.47
CA LYS A 371 3.27 -26.93 -23.24
C LYS A 371 3.36 -27.36 -21.77
N THR A 372 3.07 -26.44 -20.87
CA THR A 372 3.23 -26.64 -19.43
C THR A 372 1.89 -26.97 -18.76
N PRO A 373 1.88 -27.69 -17.61
CA PRO A 373 0.64 -27.92 -16.88
C PRO A 373 -0.02 -26.61 -16.42
N GLU A 374 0.76 -25.58 -16.08
CA GLU A 374 0.26 -24.26 -15.67
C GLU A 374 -0.51 -23.58 -16.82
N SER A 375 0.08 -23.54 -18.02
CA SER A 375 -0.59 -22.96 -19.21
C SER A 375 -1.88 -23.70 -19.59
N ARG A 376 -1.92 -25.03 -19.40
CA ARG A 376 -3.13 -25.84 -19.60
C ARG A 376 -4.20 -25.52 -18.55
N ASN A 377 -3.82 -25.42 -17.29
CA ASN A 377 -4.73 -25.08 -16.20
C ASN A 377 -5.33 -23.68 -16.39
N LEU A 378 -4.50 -22.70 -16.76
CA LEU A 378 -4.95 -21.35 -17.10
C LEU A 378 -5.92 -21.38 -18.28
N PHE A 379 -5.59 -22.09 -19.37
CA PHE A 379 -6.50 -22.24 -20.51
C PHE A 379 -7.84 -22.86 -20.09
N CYS A 380 -7.84 -23.94 -19.30
CA CYS A 380 -9.07 -24.56 -18.84
C CYS A 380 -9.91 -23.62 -17.96
N CYS A 381 -9.27 -22.81 -17.11
CA CYS A 381 -9.92 -21.81 -16.28
C CYS A 381 -10.57 -20.71 -17.14
N LEU A 382 -9.81 -20.12 -18.05
CA LEU A 382 -10.29 -19.10 -19.00
C LEU A 382 -11.40 -19.64 -19.89
N TYR A 383 -11.23 -20.84 -20.46
CA TYR A 383 -12.17 -21.43 -21.40
C TYR A 383 -13.58 -21.56 -20.81
N ARG A 384 -13.69 -21.97 -19.54
CA ARG A 384 -14.98 -22.15 -18.85
C ARG A 384 -15.74 -20.83 -18.70
N SER A 385 -15.09 -19.77 -18.24
CA SER A 385 -15.73 -18.45 -18.11
C SER A 385 -15.89 -17.76 -19.46
N TRP A 386 -14.99 -18.02 -20.42
CA TRP A 386 -15.10 -17.42 -21.75
C TRP A 386 -16.35 -17.87 -22.49
N CYS A 387 -16.94 -19.02 -22.11
CA CYS A 387 -18.22 -19.51 -22.64
C CYS A 387 -19.41 -18.55 -22.43
N HIS A 388 -19.30 -17.56 -21.54
CA HIS A 388 -20.29 -16.47 -21.45
C HIS A 388 -20.34 -15.61 -22.73
N ASN A 389 -19.35 -15.70 -23.62
CA ASN A 389 -19.37 -15.08 -24.92
C ASN A 389 -18.80 -16.03 -26.02
N PRO A 390 -19.61 -16.46 -27.00
CA PRO A 390 -19.17 -17.43 -28.00
C PRO A 390 -18.03 -16.91 -28.88
N VAL A 391 -18.03 -15.59 -29.19
CA VAL A 391 -16.99 -14.98 -30.03
C VAL A 391 -15.64 -14.99 -29.31
N THR A 392 -15.62 -14.68 -28.01
CA THR A 392 -14.39 -14.69 -27.22
C THR A 392 -13.88 -16.11 -27.00
N THR A 393 -14.77 -17.09 -26.82
CA THR A 393 -14.41 -18.51 -26.70
C THR A 393 -13.68 -19.00 -27.94
N VAL A 394 -14.25 -18.74 -29.12
CA VAL A 394 -13.62 -19.11 -30.40
C VAL A 394 -12.29 -18.36 -30.57
N SER A 395 -12.25 -17.08 -30.22
CA SER A 395 -11.03 -16.28 -30.24
C SER A 395 -9.92 -16.85 -29.33
N LEU A 396 -10.27 -17.36 -28.15
CA LEU A 396 -9.31 -18.01 -27.24
C LEU A 396 -8.78 -19.30 -27.86
N CYS A 397 -9.62 -20.10 -28.50
CA CYS A 397 -9.17 -21.31 -29.20
C CYS A 397 -8.19 -21.00 -30.34
N PHE A 398 -8.39 -19.90 -31.06
CA PHE A 398 -7.43 -19.44 -32.07
C PHE A 398 -6.11 -18.99 -31.44
N LEU A 399 -6.14 -18.27 -30.32
CA LEU A 399 -4.93 -17.86 -29.61
C LEU A 399 -4.09 -19.07 -29.18
N THR A 400 -4.72 -20.13 -28.70
CA THR A 400 -4.05 -21.35 -28.20
C THR A 400 -3.83 -22.41 -29.29
N GLN A 401 -3.94 -22.06 -30.57
CA GLN A 401 -3.77 -22.97 -31.72
C GLN A 401 -4.67 -24.22 -31.73
N ASN A 402 -5.80 -24.20 -31.01
CA ASN A 402 -6.74 -25.31 -30.94
C ASN A 402 -7.76 -25.23 -32.09
N TYR A 403 -7.28 -25.18 -33.34
CA TYR A 403 -8.09 -24.92 -34.53
C TYR A 403 -9.19 -25.95 -34.77
N LYS A 404 -8.92 -27.23 -34.44
CA LYS A 404 -9.92 -28.30 -34.55
C LYS A 404 -11.10 -28.07 -33.60
N HIS A 405 -10.81 -27.75 -32.35
CA HIS A 405 -11.84 -27.44 -31.35
C HIS A 405 -12.63 -26.18 -31.72
N ALA A 406 -11.93 -25.15 -32.24
CA ALA A 406 -12.58 -23.94 -32.75
C ALA A 406 -13.58 -24.27 -33.89
N TYR A 407 -13.18 -25.12 -34.84
CA TYR A 407 -14.05 -25.58 -35.93
C TYR A 407 -15.28 -26.32 -35.40
N ASP A 408 -15.09 -27.28 -34.50
CA ASP A 408 -16.18 -28.05 -33.90
C ASP A 408 -17.17 -27.16 -33.13
N LEU A 409 -16.67 -26.10 -32.45
CA LEU A 409 -17.50 -25.10 -31.79
C LEU A 409 -18.32 -24.28 -32.79
N ILE A 410 -17.68 -23.78 -33.86
CA ILE A 410 -18.35 -22.99 -34.90
C ILE A 410 -19.47 -23.82 -35.53
N GLN A 411 -19.23 -25.10 -35.83
CA GLN A 411 -20.25 -26.01 -36.37
C GLN A 411 -21.45 -26.19 -35.44
N LYS A 412 -21.24 -26.16 -34.12
CA LYS A 412 -22.31 -26.28 -33.11
C LYS A 412 -23.05 -24.97 -32.84
N LEU A 413 -22.39 -23.83 -33.03
CA LEU A 413 -22.97 -22.50 -32.82
C LEU A 413 -23.72 -21.99 -34.06
N TYR A 414 -23.28 -22.37 -35.26
CA TYR A 414 -23.89 -22.00 -36.54
C TYR A 414 -25.41 -22.30 -36.65
N PRO A 415 -25.94 -23.45 -36.17
CA PRO A 415 -27.37 -23.75 -36.23
C PRO A 415 -28.26 -22.87 -35.35
N LEU A 416 -27.68 -22.09 -34.43
CA LEU A 416 -28.41 -21.21 -33.49
C LEU A 416 -28.52 -19.75 -34.00
N GLY A 417 -28.00 -19.46 -35.19
CA GLY A 417 -27.98 -18.13 -35.81
C GLY A 417 -29.01 -17.91 -36.91
N VAL A 418 -30.25 -18.40 -36.76
CA VAL A 418 -31.41 -18.10 -37.63
C VAL A 418 -32.59 -17.67 -36.79
#